data_AF-A0A956BAA2-F1
#
_entry.id   AF-A0A956BAA2-F1
#
_cell.length_a   1.000
_cell.length_b   1.000
_cell.length_c   1.000
_cell.angle_alpha   90.00
_cell.angle_beta   90.00
_cell.angle_gamma   90.00
#
_symmetry.space_group_name_H-M   'P 1'
#
loop_
_entity.id
_entity.type
_entity.pdbx_description
1 polymer ?
#
loop_
_entity_poly.entity_id
_entity_poly.type
_entity_poly.pdbx_seq_one_letter_code
_entity_poly.pdbx_strand_id
1 'polypeptide(L)'
;YYIWSDEDLGWSAPWGGNVWHPNGDRYYFGLFWSGMPDLNLANPEVEQAMGDAMAFWLDKGVDGFRVDAVRHLFESEDGVLVDQPETHAFMKRLRARLDPAHPKALYVAEAWTDSDTVAKYRGDHGEEFQLAFSFDAANALVAAARDGLKVSLLQYDATAAKAYADRGFEAPFLTNHDMPRVMRQLQGDLPAAKIAAAALLAMPGTPFIYYGEELGMQGGAQPKDEDKRTPMRWVPEPGHGFTTGRPWYDAPEGPGVSVAEEQGQGSLRSVYRTAIRVREGHRALARGDVTMLPV
;
A
#
# COMPACT_ATOMS: atom_id res chain seq x y z
N TYR A 1 -22.51 10.12 -14.51
CA TYR A 1 -21.68 9.24 -13.66
C TYR A 1 -20.20 9.34 -14.04
N TYR A 2 -19.84 9.28 -15.32
CA TYR A 2 -18.44 9.43 -15.76
C TYR A 2 -18.13 10.84 -16.28
N ILE A 3 -16.85 11.13 -16.50
CA ILE A 3 -16.34 12.38 -17.06
C ILE A 3 -16.26 12.27 -18.59
N TRP A 4 -16.82 13.25 -19.29
CA TRP A 4 -16.92 13.29 -20.75
C TRP A 4 -16.49 14.64 -21.30
N SER A 5 -15.85 14.62 -22.46
CA SER A 5 -15.50 15.81 -23.24
C SER A 5 -15.87 15.58 -24.72
N ASP A 6 -16.17 16.66 -25.42
CA ASP A 6 -16.42 16.62 -26.87
C ASP A 6 -15.10 16.61 -27.67
N GLU A 7 -13.99 16.95 -27.02
CA GLU A 7 -12.64 16.94 -27.59
C GLU A 7 -11.62 16.30 -26.61
N ASP A 8 -10.50 15.80 -27.15
CA ASP A 8 -9.37 15.39 -26.33
C ASP A 8 -8.68 16.65 -25.78
N LEU A 9 -8.74 16.85 -24.45
CA LEU A 9 -8.18 18.03 -23.79
C LEU A 9 -6.64 18.03 -23.74
N GLY A 10 -5.98 17.00 -24.29
CA GLY A 10 -4.53 16.90 -24.35
C GLY A 10 -3.87 16.62 -23.00
N TRP A 11 -4.66 16.22 -22.00
CA TRP A 11 -4.13 15.81 -20.70
C TRP A 11 -3.34 14.52 -20.81
N SER A 12 -2.40 14.32 -19.90
CA SER A 12 -1.56 13.12 -19.88
C SER A 12 -1.43 12.58 -18.47
N ALA A 13 -1.39 11.27 -18.34
CA ALA A 13 -1.16 10.62 -17.06
C ALA A 13 0.20 11.06 -16.47
N PRO A 14 0.37 11.08 -15.13
CA PRO A 14 1.63 11.44 -14.50
C PRO A 14 2.83 10.58 -14.91
N TRP A 15 2.58 9.33 -15.34
CA TRP A 15 3.56 8.40 -15.90
C TRP A 15 3.64 8.41 -17.43
N GLY A 16 2.94 9.34 -18.08
CA GLY A 16 2.79 9.43 -19.53
C GLY A 16 1.70 8.52 -20.08
N GLY A 17 1.12 8.92 -21.21
CA GLY A 17 0.03 8.20 -21.88
C GLY A 17 -1.25 9.04 -21.98
N ASN A 18 -2.12 8.64 -22.91
CA ASN A 18 -3.41 9.32 -23.12
C ASN A 18 -4.44 8.87 -22.07
N VAL A 19 -5.17 9.85 -21.54
CA VAL A 19 -6.23 9.68 -20.53
C VAL A 19 -7.62 9.93 -21.11
N TRP A 20 -7.72 10.49 -22.32
CA TRP A 20 -8.97 10.69 -23.04
C TRP A 20 -9.14 9.60 -24.11
N HIS A 21 -10.15 8.77 -23.94
CA HIS A 21 -10.39 7.61 -24.81
C HIS A 21 -11.61 7.88 -25.70
N PRO A 22 -11.51 7.66 -27.03
CA PRO A 22 -12.60 7.93 -27.94
C PRO A 22 -13.75 6.92 -27.77
N ASN A 23 -14.99 7.41 -27.82
CA ASN A 23 -16.20 6.61 -27.89
C ASN A 23 -17.26 7.35 -28.73
N GLY A 24 -17.35 6.98 -30.01
CA GLY A 24 -18.16 7.70 -30.99
C GLY A 24 -17.59 9.09 -31.25
N ASP A 25 -18.44 10.10 -31.20
CA ASP A 25 -18.08 11.51 -31.45
C ASP A 25 -17.57 12.24 -30.19
N ARG A 26 -17.30 11.52 -29.10
CA ARG A 26 -16.91 12.08 -27.79
C ARG A 26 -15.75 11.29 -27.19
N TYR A 27 -15.17 11.85 -26.13
CA TYR A 27 -14.12 11.23 -25.34
C TYR A 27 -14.57 11.06 -23.89
N TYR A 28 -14.18 9.95 -23.27
CA TYR A 28 -14.32 9.75 -21.82
C TYR A 28 -12.95 9.75 -21.16
N PHE A 29 -12.89 10.26 -19.93
CA PHE A 29 -11.67 10.25 -19.14
C PHE A 29 -11.50 8.87 -18.47
N GLY A 30 -10.29 8.34 -18.55
CA GLY A 30 -9.86 7.10 -17.89
C GLY A 30 -8.35 7.16 -17.67
N LEU A 31 -7.94 7.48 -16.45
CA LEU A 31 -6.55 7.76 -16.09
C LEU A 31 -5.64 6.56 -16.31
N PHE A 32 -6.09 5.37 -15.91
CA PHE A 32 -5.26 4.17 -15.93
C PHE A 32 -5.23 3.52 -17.30
N TRP A 33 -6.39 3.22 -17.88
CA TRP A 33 -6.53 2.69 -19.24
C TRP A 33 -7.98 2.76 -19.70
N SER A 34 -8.22 2.52 -20.99
CA SER A 34 -9.55 2.63 -21.63
C SER A 34 -10.63 1.71 -21.03
N GLY A 35 -10.25 0.58 -20.42
CA GLY A 35 -11.21 -0.30 -19.74
C GLY A 35 -11.62 0.16 -18.34
N MET A 36 -11.02 1.24 -17.82
CA MET A 36 -11.30 1.83 -16.51
C MET A 36 -11.68 3.31 -16.67
N PRO A 37 -12.92 3.62 -17.08
CA PRO A 37 -13.41 4.98 -17.12
C PRO A 37 -13.58 5.53 -15.69
N ASP A 38 -13.08 6.75 -15.48
CA ASP A 38 -13.08 7.38 -14.16
C ASP A 38 -14.46 7.97 -13.80
N LEU A 39 -14.84 7.77 -12.54
CA LEU A 39 -16.08 8.29 -11.98
C LEU A 39 -15.95 9.79 -11.75
N ASN A 40 -16.98 10.55 -12.14
CA ASN A 40 -17.08 11.97 -11.80
C ASN A 40 -17.52 12.12 -10.34
N LEU A 41 -16.56 12.14 -9.41
CA LEU A 41 -16.83 12.28 -7.98
C LEU A 41 -17.31 13.68 -7.56
N ALA A 42 -17.24 14.68 -8.46
CA ALA A 42 -17.89 15.97 -8.26
C ALA A 42 -19.43 15.91 -8.43
N ASN A 43 -19.95 14.85 -9.06
CA ASN A 43 -21.39 14.63 -9.19
C ASN A 43 -21.97 14.08 -7.87
N PRO A 44 -22.94 14.77 -7.23
CA PRO A 44 -23.53 14.33 -5.96
C PRO A 44 -24.17 12.93 -6.01
N GLU A 45 -24.74 12.52 -7.15
CA GLU A 45 -25.33 11.18 -7.30
C GLU A 45 -24.25 10.08 -7.27
N VAL A 46 -23.05 10.38 -7.77
CA VAL A 46 -21.92 9.46 -7.75
C VAL A 46 -21.31 9.39 -6.35
N GLU A 47 -21.11 10.53 -5.67
CA GLU A 47 -20.69 10.56 -4.26
C GLU A 47 -21.68 9.80 -3.37
N GLN A 48 -22.99 9.97 -3.60
CA GLN A 48 -24.02 9.22 -2.90
C GLN A 48 -23.87 7.72 -3.13
N ALA A 49 -23.76 7.29 -4.39
CA ALA A 49 -23.61 5.87 -4.75
C ALA A 49 -22.35 5.24 -4.15
N MET A 50 -21.23 5.98 -4.11
CA MET A 50 -19.99 5.51 -3.48
C MET A 50 -20.18 5.32 -1.97
N GLY A 51 -20.78 6.30 -1.29
CA GLY A 51 -21.07 6.16 0.14
C GLY A 51 -22.07 5.04 0.44
N ASP A 52 -23.07 4.80 -0.43
CA ASP A 52 -24.01 3.67 -0.30
C ASP A 52 -23.27 2.33 -0.43
N ALA A 53 -22.36 2.21 -1.40
CA ALA A 53 -21.56 1.00 -1.60
C ALA A 53 -20.63 0.72 -0.41
N MET A 54 -20.02 1.75 0.17
CA MET A 54 -19.19 1.61 1.36
C MET A 54 -20.02 1.23 2.58
N ALA A 55 -21.15 1.91 2.82
CA ALA A 55 -22.08 1.58 3.90
C ALA A 55 -22.57 0.13 3.81
N PHE A 56 -22.92 -0.35 2.60
CA PHE A 56 -23.31 -1.74 2.39
C PHE A 56 -22.28 -2.73 2.91
N TRP A 57 -20.99 -2.54 2.64
CA TRP A 57 -19.94 -3.44 3.11
C TRP A 57 -19.69 -3.33 4.62
N LEU A 58 -19.75 -2.12 5.17
CA LEU A 58 -19.64 -1.91 6.62
C LEU A 58 -20.81 -2.56 7.36
N ASP A 59 -22.04 -2.47 6.84
CA ASP A 59 -23.24 -3.14 7.35
C ASP A 59 -23.14 -4.67 7.28
N LYS A 60 -22.33 -5.21 6.36
CA LYS A 60 -22.01 -6.64 6.29
C LYS A 60 -20.91 -7.07 7.27
N GLY A 61 -20.30 -6.13 7.99
CA GLY A 61 -19.27 -6.39 8.99
C GLY A 61 -17.84 -6.27 8.48
N VAL A 62 -17.60 -5.61 7.34
CA VAL A 62 -16.24 -5.21 6.95
C VAL A 62 -15.74 -4.12 7.90
N ASP A 63 -14.51 -4.25 8.40
CA ASP A 63 -13.94 -3.35 9.43
C ASP A 63 -13.32 -2.05 8.86
N GLY A 64 -13.28 -1.88 7.55
CA GLY A 64 -12.63 -0.72 6.94
C GLY A 64 -12.23 -0.90 5.48
N PHE A 65 -11.52 0.09 4.95
CA PHE A 65 -11.10 0.16 3.55
C PHE A 65 -9.65 0.60 3.40
N ARG A 66 -8.92 -0.08 2.51
CA ARG A 66 -7.76 0.49 1.83
C ARG A 66 -8.29 1.21 0.59
N VAL A 67 -8.10 2.52 0.51
CA VAL A 67 -8.54 3.32 -0.65
C VAL A 67 -7.41 3.37 -1.65
N ASP A 68 -7.64 2.71 -2.79
CA ASP A 68 -6.74 2.61 -3.94
C ASP A 68 -6.54 3.97 -4.60
N ALA A 69 -5.32 4.24 -5.08
CA ALA A 69 -5.05 5.36 -5.97
C ALA A 69 -5.61 6.72 -5.50
N VAL A 70 -5.60 6.98 -4.19
CA VAL A 70 -6.35 8.10 -3.59
C VAL A 70 -5.94 9.47 -4.15
N ARG A 71 -4.73 9.57 -4.69
CA ARG A 71 -4.22 10.80 -5.32
C ARG A 71 -5.02 11.24 -6.53
N HIS A 72 -5.78 10.34 -7.13
CA HIS A 72 -6.37 10.50 -8.46
C HIS A 72 -7.90 10.59 -8.43
N LEU A 73 -8.52 10.88 -7.28
CA LEU A 73 -9.98 10.96 -7.16
C LEU A 73 -10.60 12.17 -7.86
N PHE A 74 -9.82 13.23 -8.06
CA PHE A 74 -10.26 14.47 -8.71
C PHE A 74 -9.16 15.01 -9.61
N GLU A 75 -9.58 15.71 -10.66
CA GLU A 75 -8.76 16.39 -11.65
C GLU A 75 -9.04 17.90 -11.64
N SER A 76 -8.03 18.72 -11.92
CA SER A 76 -8.22 20.16 -12.14
C SER A 76 -8.64 20.49 -13.57
N GLU A 77 -9.23 21.67 -13.79
CA GLU A 77 -9.54 22.18 -15.14
C GLU A 77 -8.30 22.32 -16.03
N ASP A 78 -7.12 22.51 -15.41
CA ASP A 78 -5.83 22.63 -16.11
C ASP A 78 -5.14 21.27 -16.34
N GLY A 79 -5.81 20.15 -16.01
CA GLY A 79 -5.28 18.80 -16.23
C GLY A 79 -4.25 18.34 -15.18
N VAL A 80 -4.31 18.88 -13.96
CA VAL A 80 -3.57 18.32 -12.82
C VAL A 80 -4.37 17.15 -12.26
N LEU A 81 -3.84 15.94 -12.42
CA LEU A 81 -4.55 14.68 -12.13
C LEU A 81 -4.16 14.05 -10.79
N VAL A 82 -3.56 14.83 -9.89
CA VAL A 82 -3.01 14.35 -8.60
C VAL A 82 -3.32 15.32 -7.46
N ASP A 83 -3.54 14.77 -6.27
CA ASP A 83 -3.53 15.47 -4.97
C ASP A 83 -4.40 16.74 -4.92
N GLN A 84 -5.56 16.71 -5.60
CA GLN A 84 -6.48 17.84 -5.62
C GLN A 84 -7.10 18.06 -4.22
N PRO A 85 -7.30 19.32 -3.77
CA PRO A 85 -7.97 19.63 -2.50
C PRO A 85 -9.35 18.96 -2.34
N GLU A 86 -10.05 18.76 -3.44
CA GLU A 86 -11.34 18.10 -3.55
C GLU A 86 -11.28 16.64 -3.08
N THR A 87 -10.16 15.94 -3.31
CA THR A 87 -9.90 14.59 -2.80
C THR A 87 -9.99 14.54 -1.27
N HIS A 88 -9.29 15.46 -0.61
CA HIS A 88 -9.29 15.58 0.85
C HIS A 88 -10.70 15.93 1.37
N ALA A 89 -11.37 16.90 0.72
CA ALA A 89 -12.72 17.31 1.10
C ALA A 89 -13.75 16.18 0.93
N PHE A 90 -13.65 15.41 -0.16
CA PHE A 90 -14.50 14.26 -0.45
C PHE A 90 -14.36 13.17 0.63
N MET A 91 -13.12 12.84 1.01
CA MET A 91 -12.89 11.85 2.05
C MET A 91 -13.46 12.27 3.40
N LYS A 92 -13.35 13.55 3.79
CA LYS A 92 -14.00 14.06 5.01
C LYS A 92 -15.52 13.94 4.95
N ARG A 93 -16.15 14.21 3.80
CA ARG A 93 -17.60 14.07 3.62
C ARG A 93 -18.04 12.61 3.72
N LEU A 94 -17.32 11.68 3.09
CA LEU A 94 -17.58 10.24 3.21
C LEU A 94 -17.45 9.77 4.66
N ARG A 95 -16.37 10.16 5.35
CA ARG A 95 -16.16 9.85 6.77
C ARG A 95 -17.29 10.39 7.64
N ALA A 96 -17.64 11.67 7.50
CA ALA A 96 -18.74 12.29 8.25
C ALA A 96 -20.09 11.58 8.04
N ARG A 97 -20.31 11.00 6.86
CA ARG A 97 -21.50 10.19 6.55
C ARG A 97 -21.48 8.81 7.20
N LEU A 98 -20.33 8.13 7.19
CA LEU A 98 -20.21 6.71 7.57
C LEU A 98 -19.88 6.50 9.05
N ASP A 99 -19.04 7.35 9.63
CA ASP A 99 -18.54 7.22 10.99
C ASP A 99 -19.63 7.17 12.07
N PRO A 100 -20.77 7.90 11.99
CA PRO A 100 -21.82 7.81 13.01
C PRO A 100 -22.39 6.38 13.18
N ALA A 101 -22.49 5.63 12.08
CA ALA A 101 -22.96 4.23 12.11
C ALA A 101 -21.79 3.24 12.30
N HIS A 102 -20.59 3.59 11.83
CA HIS A 102 -19.42 2.71 11.83
C HIS A 102 -18.18 3.40 12.43
N PRO A 103 -18.20 3.78 13.72
CA PRO A 103 -17.15 4.61 14.33
C PRO A 103 -15.79 3.90 14.46
N LYS A 104 -15.74 2.59 14.20
CA LYS A 104 -14.52 1.77 14.23
C LYS A 104 -13.96 1.48 12.85
N ALA A 105 -14.60 1.94 11.78
CA ALA A 105 -14.14 1.69 10.42
C ALA A 105 -12.74 2.30 10.21
N LEU A 106 -11.79 1.47 9.79
CA LEU A 106 -10.42 1.86 9.50
C LEU A 106 -10.29 2.30 8.04
N TYR A 107 -9.63 3.43 7.78
CA TYR A 107 -9.34 3.91 6.43
C TYR A 107 -7.83 4.04 6.25
N VAL A 108 -7.31 3.36 5.23
CA VAL A 108 -5.90 3.35 4.87
C VAL A 108 -5.72 3.95 3.48
N ALA A 109 -5.00 5.05 3.38
CA ALA A 109 -4.70 5.69 2.11
C ALA A 109 -3.55 4.98 1.38
N GLU A 110 -3.77 4.65 0.11
CA GLU A 110 -2.67 4.41 -0.81
C GLU A 110 -2.41 5.66 -1.65
N ALA A 111 -1.44 6.45 -1.22
CA ALA A 111 -0.88 7.55 -1.98
C ALA A 111 0.58 7.23 -2.34
N TRP A 112 0.85 6.84 -3.58
CA TRP A 112 2.23 6.56 -4.03
C TRP A 112 2.95 7.88 -4.33
N THR A 113 3.57 8.47 -3.31
CA THR A 113 4.29 9.75 -3.38
C THR A 113 5.23 9.90 -2.17
N ASP A 114 5.86 11.07 -2.04
CA ASP A 114 6.77 11.39 -0.94
C ASP A 114 6.04 11.52 0.41
N SER A 115 6.78 11.28 1.49
CA SER A 115 6.25 11.29 2.86
C SER A 115 5.56 12.60 3.27
N ASP A 116 6.02 13.76 2.80
CA ASP A 116 5.40 15.06 3.11
C ASP A 116 3.99 15.14 2.49
N THR A 117 3.81 14.62 1.28
CA THR A 117 2.51 14.56 0.60
C THR A 117 1.63 13.44 1.18
N VAL A 118 2.17 12.24 1.43
CA VAL A 118 1.43 11.12 2.05
C VAL A 118 0.84 11.54 3.41
N ALA A 119 1.61 12.24 4.23
CA ALA A 119 1.16 12.66 5.56
C ALA A 119 -0.07 13.58 5.51
N LYS A 120 -0.27 14.36 4.44
CA LYS A 120 -1.44 15.25 4.29
C LYS A 120 -2.75 14.47 4.17
N TYR A 121 -2.72 13.25 3.64
CA TYR A 121 -3.90 12.38 3.58
C TYR A 121 -4.39 11.94 4.96
N ARG A 122 -3.62 12.17 6.04
CA ARG A 122 -4.19 11.99 7.38
C ARG A 122 -5.22 13.06 7.76
N GLY A 123 -5.24 14.20 7.07
CA GLY A 123 -5.98 15.38 7.50
C GLY A 123 -5.49 15.88 8.87
N ASP A 124 -6.36 16.60 9.59
CA ASP A 124 -6.10 16.93 10.99
C ASP A 124 -6.31 15.69 11.88
N HIS A 125 -5.22 15.18 12.47
CA HIS A 125 -5.22 14.04 13.39
C HIS A 125 -5.93 12.75 12.93
N GLY A 126 -5.99 12.45 11.63
CA GLY A 126 -6.60 11.22 11.10
C GLY A 126 -8.08 11.34 10.73
N GLU A 127 -8.62 12.56 10.62
CA GLU A 127 -10.02 12.79 10.24
C GLU A 127 -10.36 12.29 8.82
N GLU A 128 -9.36 12.26 7.91
CA GLU A 128 -9.50 11.72 6.56
C GLU A 128 -9.18 10.22 6.54
N PHE A 129 -7.92 9.90 6.87
CA PHE A 129 -7.42 8.53 6.95
C PHE A 129 -6.65 8.34 8.26
N GLN A 130 -6.93 7.25 8.99
CA GLN A 130 -6.15 6.93 10.18
C GLN A 130 -4.73 6.48 9.83
N LEU A 131 -4.56 5.85 8.67
CA LEU A 131 -3.29 5.32 8.20
C LEU A 131 -3.04 5.70 6.73
N ALA A 132 -1.78 5.84 6.36
CA ALA A 132 -1.37 6.02 4.97
C ALA A 132 -0.08 5.22 4.73
N PHE A 133 -0.03 4.48 3.62
CA PHE A 133 1.13 3.66 3.29
C PHE A 133 2.35 4.50 2.98
N SER A 134 3.50 4.10 3.53
CA SER A 134 4.76 4.80 3.30
C SER A 134 5.70 4.06 2.35
N PHE A 135 5.74 4.54 1.11
CA PHE A 135 6.64 4.02 0.07
C PHE A 135 8.09 4.42 0.32
N ASP A 136 8.33 5.59 0.93
CA ASP A 136 9.67 6.00 1.34
C ASP A 136 10.21 5.09 2.47
N ALA A 137 9.37 4.70 3.44
CA ALA A 137 9.76 3.74 4.48
C ALA A 137 10.14 2.39 3.87
N ALA A 138 9.31 1.88 2.94
CA ALA A 138 9.57 0.63 2.25
C ALA A 138 10.93 0.66 1.52
N ASN A 139 11.19 1.72 0.75
CA ASN A 139 12.45 1.90 0.04
C ASN A 139 13.64 2.02 1.01
N ALA A 140 13.52 2.81 2.08
CA ALA A 140 14.60 3.05 3.04
C ALA A 140 14.96 1.78 3.82
N LEU A 141 13.96 1.02 4.30
CA LEU A 141 14.14 -0.23 5.03
C LEU A 141 14.83 -1.30 4.17
N VAL A 142 14.36 -1.50 2.92
CA VAL A 142 14.94 -2.49 2.01
C VAL A 142 16.35 -2.10 1.59
N ALA A 143 16.59 -0.82 1.26
CA ALA A 143 17.92 -0.34 0.89
C ALA A 143 18.92 -0.48 2.05
N ALA A 144 18.51 -0.15 3.28
CA ALA A 144 19.38 -0.27 4.44
C ALA A 144 19.69 -1.73 4.78
N ALA A 145 18.72 -2.64 4.64
CA ALA A 145 18.95 -4.07 4.82
C ALA A 145 19.89 -4.65 3.76
N ARG A 146 19.78 -4.20 2.50
CA ARG A 146 20.61 -4.66 1.38
C ARG A 146 22.05 -4.13 1.46
N ASP A 147 22.19 -2.83 1.66
CA ASP A 147 23.45 -2.12 1.42
C ASP A 147 24.15 -1.69 2.73
N GLY A 148 23.52 -1.89 3.89
CA GLY A 148 24.00 -1.40 5.19
C GLY A 148 24.00 0.13 5.31
N LEU A 149 23.35 0.83 4.38
CA LEU A 149 23.35 2.28 4.28
C LEU A 149 22.47 2.90 5.38
N LYS A 150 23.11 3.30 6.50
CA LYS A 150 22.43 4.09 7.55
C LYS A 150 21.89 5.44 7.03
N VAL A 151 22.47 5.97 5.95
CA VAL A 151 22.12 7.28 5.38
C VAL A 151 20.68 7.31 4.88
N SER A 152 20.19 6.27 4.20
CA SER A 152 18.81 6.25 3.69
C SER A 152 17.79 6.26 4.82
N LEU A 153 18.02 5.47 5.88
CA LEU A 153 17.16 5.46 7.06
C LEU A 153 17.22 6.79 7.83
N LEU A 154 18.40 7.39 7.99
CA LEU A 154 18.54 8.69 8.66
C LEU A 154 17.85 9.82 7.89
N GLN A 155 17.95 9.82 6.56
CA GLN A 155 17.28 10.80 5.72
C GLN A 155 15.77 10.63 5.75
N TYR A 156 15.31 9.38 5.64
CA TYR A 156 13.89 9.07 5.74
C TYR A 156 13.34 9.45 7.13
N ASP A 157 14.03 9.10 8.21
CA ASP A 157 13.60 9.43 9.58
C ASP A 157 13.47 10.95 9.78
N ALA A 158 14.44 11.74 9.30
CA ALA A 158 14.37 13.20 9.37
C ALA A 158 13.14 13.75 8.60
N THR A 159 12.83 13.19 7.44
CA THR A 159 11.64 13.57 6.66
C THR A 159 10.35 13.13 7.36
N ALA A 160 10.27 11.88 7.81
CA ALA A 160 9.10 11.31 8.47
C ALA A 160 8.79 12.04 9.78
N ALA A 161 9.80 12.30 10.61
CA ALA A 161 9.66 13.05 11.86
C ALA A 161 9.06 14.44 11.62
N LYS A 162 9.46 15.13 10.54
CA LYS A 162 8.88 16.42 10.15
C LYS A 162 7.46 16.28 9.60
N ALA A 163 7.24 15.34 8.68
CA ALA A 163 5.96 15.15 8.00
C ALA A 163 4.83 14.76 8.97
N TYR A 164 5.17 13.93 9.95
CA TYR A 164 4.24 13.31 10.88
C TYR A 164 4.23 13.91 12.30
N ALA A 165 5.05 14.93 12.59
CA ALA A 165 5.16 15.56 13.91
C ALA A 165 3.79 15.80 14.61
N ASP A 166 2.84 16.36 13.87
CA ASP A 166 1.48 16.66 14.38
C ASP A 166 0.40 15.75 13.81
N ARG A 167 0.79 14.75 13.02
CA ARG A 167 -0.13 13.87 12.29
C ARG A 167 -0.11 12.43 12.76
N GLY A 168 0.80 12.04 13.66
CA GLY A 168 0.86 10.70 14.26
C GLY A 168 1.92 9.81 13.62
N PHE A 169 1.54 8.63 13.13
CA PHE A 169 2.46 7.69 12.47
C PHE A 169 1.90 7.22 11.14
N GLU A 170 2.79 6.72 10.29
CA GLU A 170 2.47 6.09 9.01
C GLU A 170 2.07 4.61 9.14
N ALA A 171 1.74 3.99 8.01
CA ALA A 171 1.66 2.54 7.85
C ALA A 171 2.91 2.03 7.11
N PRO A 172 3.99 1.65 7.83
CA PRO A 172 5.18 1.12 7.20
C PRO A 172 4.93 -0.28 6.66
N PHE A 173 5.63 -0.64 5.59
CA PHE A 173 5.61 -1.95 4.97
C PHE A 173 6.94 -2.17 4.23
N LEU A 174 7.24 -3.39 3.78
CA LEU A 174 8.41 -3.65 2.94
C LEU A 174 8.04 -3.75 1.47
N THR A 175 6.97 -4.51 1.15
CA THR A 175 6.48 -4.68 -0.23
C THR A 175 4.97 -4.88 -0.29
N ASN A 176 4.40 -4.75 -1.48
CA ASN A 176 2.99 -5.05 -1.76
C ASN A 176 2.86 -5.76 -3.13
N HIS A 177 1.63 -5.90 -3.60
CA HIS A 177 1.28 -6.60 -4.85
C HIS A 177 1.72 -5.93 -6.16
N ASP A 178 2.20 -4.69 -6.12
CA ASP A 178 2.69 -3.92 -7.27
C ASP A 178 4.22 -3.78 -7.29
N MET A 179 4.87 -4.17 -6.20
CA MET A 179 6.33 -4.12 -6.04
C MET A 179 6.95 -5.51 -6.25
N PRO A 180 8.17 -5.62 -6.80
CA PRO A 180 8.94 -6.86 -6.70
C PRO A 180 9.05 -7.30 -5.24
N ARG A 181 8.91 -8.59 -4.94
CA ARG A 181 8.92 -9.08 -3.55
C ARG A 181 10.24 -8.76 -2.84
N VAL A 182 10.17 -8.60 -1.51
CA VAL A 182 11.33 -8.13 -0.72
C VAL A 182 12.56 -9.01 -0.91
N MET A 183 12.40 -10.34 -0.93
CA MET A 183 13.53 -11.26 -1.07
C MET A 183 14.25 -11.08 -2.40
N ARG A 184 13.55 -10.68 -3.46
CA ARG A 184 14.19 -10.34 -4.74
C ARG A 184 14.95 -9.04 -4.69
N GLN A 185 14.36 -8.01 -4.07
CA GLN A 185 15.04 -6.72 -3.90
C GLN A 185 16.33 -6.89 -3.07
N LEU A 186 16.32 -7.84 -2.15
CA LEU A 186 17.46 -8.27 -1.32
C LEU A 186 18.33 -9.35 -1.97
N GLN A 187 18.12 -9.69 -3.24
CA GLN A 187 18.95 -10.63 -4.01
C GLN A 187 19.07 -12.04 -3.38
N GLY A 188 18.03 -12.49 -2.68
CA GLY A 188 18.03 -13.78 -1.99
C GLY A 188 18.80 -13.80 -0.65
N ASP A 189 19.25 -12.65 -0.15
CA ASP A 189 19.98 -12.54 1.11
C ASP A 189 19.02 -12.72 2.31
N LEU A 190 19.02 -13.95 2.87
CA LEU A 190 18.22 -14.32 4.03
C LEU A 190 18.58 -13.51 5.29
N PRO A 191 19.87 -13.31 5.67
CA PRO A 191 20.24 -12.38 6.73
C PRO A 191 19.64 -10.97 6.55
N ALA A 192 19.75 -10.38 5.36
CA ALA A 192 19.16 -9.08 5.06
C ALA A 192 17.63 -9.08 5.20
N ALA A 193 16.95 -10.15 4.73
CA ALA A 193 15.50 -10.28 4.86
C ALA A 193 15.05 -10.32 6.33
N LYS A 194 15.82 -10.98 7.20
CA LYS A 194 15.56 -10.99 8.65
C LYS A 194 15.76 -9.62 9.28
N ILE A 195 16.78 -8.87 8.84
CA ILE A 195 17.02 -7.49 9.28
C ILE A 195 15.85 -6.59 8.86
N ALA A 196 15.42 -6.67 7.59
CA ALA A 196 14.29 -5.90 7.08
C ALA A 196 13.00 -6.20 7.86
N ALA A 197 12.70 -7.48 8.13
CA ALA A 197 11.55 -7.91 8.93
C ALA A 197 11.58 -7.32 10.35
N ALA A 198 12.73 -7.43 11.02
CA ALA A 198 12.91 -6.90 12.37
C ALA A 198 12.81 -5.38 12.42
N ALA A 199 13.39 -4.69 11.43
CA ALA A 199 13.33 -3.24 11.31
C ALA A 199 11.89 -2.76 11.07
N LEU A 200 11.16 -3.36 10.12
CA LEU A 200 9.74 -3.08 9.87
C LEU A 200 8.92 -3.19 11.16
N LEU A 201 9.07 -4.29 11.91
CA LEU A 201 8.30 -4.54 13.12
C LEU A 201 8.77 -3.73 14.33
N ALA A 202 9.88 -2.99 14.22
CA ALA A 202 10.35 -2.02 15.20
C ALA A 202 9.92 -0.57 14.85
N MET A 203 9.53 -0.30 13.61
CA MET A 203 9.03 1.02 13.17
C MET A 203 7.81 1.46 13.99
N PRO A 204 7.61 2.77 14.19
CA PRO A 204 6.37 3.27 14.76
C PRO A 204 5.20 3.09 13.78
N GLY A 205 3.98 3.22 14.27
CA GLY A 205 2.77 3.08 13.45
C GLY A 205 2.27 1.63 13.33
N THR A 206 1.59 1.32 12.23
CA THR A 206 0.98 -0.01 11.98
C THR A 206 1.70 -0.70 10.83
N PRO A 207 2.58 -1.68 11.10
CA PRO A 207 3.28 -2.42 10.06
C PRO A 207 2.33 -3.30 9.23
N PHE A 208 2.52 -3.31 7.91
CA PHE A 208 1.85 -4.23 6.99
C PHE A 208 2.85 -5.23 6.41
N ILE A 209 2.43 -6.50 6.35
CA ILE A 209 3.23 -7.61 5.81
C ILE A 209 2.48 -8.16 4.61
N TYR A 210 3.13 -8.23 3.45
CA TYR A 210 2.57 -8.86 2.27
C TYR A 210 2.76 -10.38 2.33
N TYR A 211 1.76 -11.16 1.89
CA TYR A 211 1.80 -12.62 2.07
C TYR A 211 3.03 -13.23 1.40
N GLY A 212 3.65 -14.21 2.05
CA GLY A 212 4.83 -14.89 1.52
C GLY A 212 6.14 -14.13 1.73
N GLU A 213 6.10 -12.88 2.19
CA GLU A 213 7.26 -12.13 2.64
C GLU A 213 7.95 -12.84 3.81
N GLU A 214 7.14 -13.44 4.70
CA GLU A 214 7.59 -14.23 5.84
C GLU A 214 8.22 -15.57 5.47
N LEU A 215 8.01 -16.03 4.23
CA LEU A 215 8.62 -17.25 3.68
C LEU A 215 9.81 -16.95 2.78
N GLY A 216 10.03 -15.67 2.44
CA GLY A 216 11.06 -15.29 1.48
C GLY A 216 10.69 -15.58 0.02
N MET A 217 9.41 -15.54 -0.33
CA MET A 217 8.98 -15.59 -1.74
C MET A 217 9.62 -14.44 -2.52
N GLN A 218 10.12 -14.70 -3.74
CA GLN A 218 10.91 -13.75 -4.52
C GLN A 218 10.20 -13.13 -5.72
N GLY A 219 9.11 -13.69 -6.25
CA GLY A 219 8.31 -13.15 -7.36
C GLY A 219 8.50 -11.66 -7.79
N GLY A 220 8.52 -11.39 -9.10
CA GLY A 220 8.82 -10.07 -9.68
C GLY A 220 10.16 -10.03 -10.43
N ALA A 221 10.57 -11.14 -11.05
CA ALA A 221 11.72 -11.28 -11.95
C ALA A 221 11.38 -10.77 -13.34
N GLN A 222 10.12 -10.95 -13.73
CA GLN A 222 9.59 -10.58 -15.02
C GLN A 222 8.91 -9.21 -14.92
N PRO A 223 8.79 -8.47 -16.03
CA PRO A 223 8.04 -7.20 -16.06
C PRO A 223 6.53 -7.38 -15.86
N LYS A 224 6.06 -8.60 -15.61
CA LYS A 224 4.67 -8.99 -15.48
C LYS A 224 4.21 -8.86 -14.04
N ASP A 225 3.06 -8.21 -13.82
CA ASP A 225 2.50 -8.05 -12.48
C ASP A 225 2.08 -9.38 -11.86
N GLU A 226 1.72 -10.38 -12.66
CA GLU A 226 1.37 -11.71 -12.17
C GLU A 226 2.52 -12.36 -11.40
N ASP A 227 3.77 -12.05 -11.76
CA ASP A 227 4.96 -12.60 -11.12
C ASP A 227 5.13 -12.12 -9.67
N LYS A 228 4.55 -10.96 -9.32
CA LYS A 228 4.50 -10.41 -7.96
C LYS A 228 3.35 -11.00 -7.13
N ARG A 229 2.45 -11.74 -7.79
CA ARG A 229 1.16 -12.22 -7.26
C ARG A 229 1.04 -13.75 -7.30
N THR A 230 2.18 -14.45 -7.43
CA THR A 230 2.26 -15.91 -7.44
C THR A 230 1.59 -16.53 -6.21
N PRO A 231 0.79 -17.60 -6.36
CA PRO A 231 0.07 -18.19 -5.25
C PRO A 231 0.93 -18.54 -4.04
N MET A 232 0.36 -18.40 -2.83
CA MET A 232 1.02 -18.72 -1.57
C MET A 232 1.50 -20.17 -1.57
N ARG A 233 2.71 -20.39 -1.02
CA ARG A 233 3.33 -21.71 -0.97
C ARG A 233 3.15 -22.38 0.38
N TRP A 234 2.23 -23.32 0.46
CA TRP A 234 1.95 -24.08 1.68
C TRP A 234 2.89 -25.26 1.85
N VAL A 235 3.21 -25.96 0.75
CA VAL A 235 4.03 -27.18 0.71
C VAL A 235 4.99 -27.13 -0.48
N PRO A 236 6.09 -27.91 -0.51
CA PRO A 236 7.09 -27.86 -1.58
C PRO A 236 6.68 -28.61 -2.86
N GLU A 237 5.63 -29.43 -2.82
CA GLU A 237 5.15 -30.18 -3.98
C GLU A 237 4.59 -29.24 -5.08
N PRO A 238 4.60 -29.67 -6.37
CA PRO A 238 3.99 -28.90 -7.46
C PRO A 238 2.54 -28.47 -7.16
N GLY A 239 2.20 -27.23 -7.47
CA GLY A 239 0.92 -26.61 -7.11
C GLY A 239 0.90 -26.02 -5.69
N HIS A 240 1.99 -26.18 -4.93
CA HIS A 240 2.32 -25.53 -3.66
C HIS A 240 1.25 -25.66 -2.57
N GLY A 241 0.34 -26.62 -2.68
CA GLY A 241 -0.82 -26.78 -1.80
C GLY A 241 -1.86 -25.65 -1.91
N PHE A 242 -1.74 -24.78 -2.91
CA PHE A 242 -2.67 -23.66 -3.14
C PHE A 242 -3.99 -24.14 -3.76
N THR A 243 -3.92 -25.12 -4.67
CA THR A 243 -5.07 -25.69 -5.36
C THR A 243 -4.79 -27.14 -5.74
N THR A 244 -5.85 -27.94 -5.85
CA THR A 244 -5.78 -29.27 -6.47
C THR A 244 -5.91 -29.22 -8.00
N GLY A 245 -6.25 -28.05 -8.55
CA GLY A 245 -6.31 -27.80 -9.98
C GLY A 245 -5.00 -27.21 -10.53
N ARG A 246 -5.12 -26.43 -11.61
CA ARG A 246 -4.00 -25.65 -12.15
C ARG A 246 -4.01 -24.24 -11.55
N PRO A 247 -2.93 -23.76 -10.94
CA PRO A 247 -2.86 -22.37 -10.49
C PRO A 247 -3.00 -21.42 -11.69
N TRP A 248 -3.60 -20.26 -11.44
CA TRP A 248 -3.81 -19.23 -12.47
C TRP A 248 -2.47 -18.67 -13.00
N TYR A 249 -1.46 -18.64 -12.13
CA TYR A 249 -0.09 -18.28 -12.46
C TYR A 249 0.87 -19.08 -11.57
N ASP A 250 2.05 -19.40 -12.09
CA ASP A 250 3.11 -20.05 -11.33
C ASP A 250 4.47 -19.56 -11.84
N ALA A 251 5.40 -19.40 -10.91
CA ALA A 251 6.76 -18.98 -11.21
C ALA A 251 7.75 -19.78 -10.35
N PRO A 252 8.95 -20.09 -10.89
CA PRO A 252 9.97 -20.78 -10.13
C PRO A 252 10.48 -19.91 -8.97
N GLU A 253 10.75 -20.55 -7.83
CA GLU A 253 11.37 -19.96 -6.64
C GLU A 253 12.50 -20.88 -6.17
N GLY A 254 13.37 -20.40 -5.28
CA GLY A 254 14.38 -21.24 -4.62
C GLY A 254 13.76 -22.32 -3.72
N PRO A 255 14.56 -23.32 -3.29
CA PRO A 255 14.13 -24.31 -2.29
C PRO A 255 13.89 -23.65 -0.92
N GLY A 256 13.11 -24.29 -0.04
CA GLY A 256 12.85 -23.79 1.31
C GLY A 256 11.84 -22.64 1.38
N VAL A 257 11.09 -22.38 0.31
CA VAL A 257 10.11 -21.31 0.21
C VAL A 257 8.70 -21.91 0.28
N SER A 258 8.34 -22.43 1.45
CA SER A 258 6.98 -22.89 1.75
C SER A 258 6.70 -22.87 3.25
N VAL A 259 5.43 -22.81 3.64
CA VAL A 259 5.04 -22.90 5.05
C VAL A 259 5.55 -24.21 5.66
N ALA A 260 5.45 -25.34 4.97
CA ALA A 260 5.90 -26.64 5.49
C ALA A 260 7.41 -26.69 5.76
N GLU A 261 8.23 -25.98 4.98
CA GLU A 261 9.68 -25.94 5.15
C GLU A 261 10.13 -24.89 6.19
N GLU A 262 9.43 -23.75 6.30
CA GLU A 262 9.74 -22.64 7.22
C GLU A 262 9.19 -22.84 8.65
N GLN A 263 9.58 -23.94 9.30
CA GLN A 263 9.16 -24.30 10.67
C GLN A 263 10.27 -24.17 11.72
N GLY A 264 11.54 -24.03 11.32
CA GLY A 264 12.68 -23.96 12.24
C GLY A 264 12.74 -22.68 13.07
N GLN A 265 13.36 -22.71 14.25
CA GLN A 265 13.51 -21.56 15.15
C GLN A 265 14.38 -20.41 14.61
N GLY A 266 15.10 -20.65 13.51
CA GLY A 266 15.87 -19.64 12.78
C GLY A 266 15.34 -19.36 11.38
N SER A 267 14.15 -19.86 11.02
CA SER A 267 13.47 -19.57 9.75
C SER A 267 13.11 -18.08 9.66
N LEU A 268 12.95 -17.54 8.45
CA LEU A 268 12.46 -16.16 8.29
C LEU A 268 11.08 -16.01 8.93
N ARG A 269 10.21 -17.02 8.75
CA ARG A 269 8.88 -17.05 9.37
C ARG A 269 8.93 -16.97 10.89
N SER A 270 9.90 -17.64 11.52
CA SER A 270 10.08 -17.56 12.97
C SER A 270 10.53 -16.18 13.45
N VAL A 271 11.29 -15.44 12.63
CA VAL A 271 11.70 -14.05 12.92
C VAL A 271 10.47 -13.14 12.91
N TYR A 272 9.64 -13.19 11.86
CA TYR A 272 8.38 -12.44 11.82
C TYR A 272 7.50 -12.73 13.03
N ARG A 273 7.24 -14.02 13.33
CA ARG A 273 6.41 -14.41 14.48
C ARG A 273 7.01 -13.96 15.82
N THR A 274 8.33 -13.91 15.94
CA THR A 274 8.98 -13.45 17.17
C THR A 274 8.90 -11.94 17.30
N ALA A 275 9.21 -11.20 16.24
CA ALA A 275 9.13 -9.75 16.23
C ALA A 275 7.70 -9.24 16.43
N ILE A 276 6.68 -9.91 15.88
CA ILE A 276 5.26 -9.62 16.16
C ILE A 276 4.96 -9.79 17.66
N ARG A 277 5.31 -10.94 18.25
CA ARG A 277 5.09 -11.20 19.68
C ARG A 277 5.81 -10.19 20.57
N VAL A 278 7.04 -9.82 20.22
CA VAL A 278 7.81 -8.79 20.93
C VAL A 278 7.10 -7.44 20.82
N ARG A 279 6.66 -7.03 19.63
CA ARG A 279 5.90 -5.78 19.45
C ARG A 279 4.61 -5.75 20.28
N GLU A 280 3.83 -6.82 20.25
CA GLU A 280 2.59 -6.95 21.02
C GLU A 280 2.83 -6.93 22.54
N GLY A 281 3.92 -7.55 23.00
CA GLY A 281 4.29 -7.63 24.41
C GLY A 281 4.95 -6.35 24.97
N HIS A 282 5.39 -5.42 24.11
CA HIS A 282 6.12 -4.23 24.53
C HIS A 282 5.45 -2.94 24.04
N ARG A 283 4.80 -2.23 24.96
CA ARG A 283 4.14 -0.94 24.68
C ARG A 283 5.05 0.08 23.98
N ALA A 284 6.35 0.09 24.29
CA ALA A 284 7.32 0.98 23.65
C ALA A 284 7.42 0.75 22.13
N LEU A 285 7.31 -0.50 21.67
CA LEU A 285 7.32 -0.81 20.23
C LEU A 285 5.94 -0.61 19.59
N ALA A 286 4.86 -0.88 20.32
CA ALA A 286 3.52 -0.74 19.77
C ALA A 286 3.02 0.71 19.68
N ARG A 287 3.41 1.57 20.62
CA ARG A 287 2.85 2.93 20.80
C ARG A 287 3.84 3.96 21.32
N GLY A 288 5.13 3.63 21.40
CA GLY A 288 6.15 4.55 21.89
C GLY A 288 6.59 5.54 20.83
N ASP A 289 7.27 6.59 21.28
CA ASP A 289 7.93 7.55 20.41
C ASP A 289 9.27 6.99 19.91
N VAL A 290 9.75 7.53 18.79
CA VAL A 290 11.07 7.20 18.24
C VAL A 290 12.07 8.28 18.63
N THR A 291 13.25 7.86 19.03
CA THR A 291 14.38 8.78 19.25
C THR A 291 15.60 8.19 18.58
N MET A 292 16.15 8.92 17.62
CA MET A 292 17.41 8.55 17.00
C MET A 292 18.57 8.80 17.95
N LEU A 293 19.37 7.76 18.15
CA LEU A 293 20.60 7.86 18.93
C LEU A 293 21.74 8.31 17.99
N PRO A 294 22.67 9.16 18.48
CA PRO A 294 23.87 9.50 17.72
C PRO A 294 24.68 8.23 17.46
N VAL A 295 25.19 8.12 16.23
CA VAL A 295 26.01 6.99 15.76
C VAL A 295 27.49 7.27 16.01
#